data_AF-A0A449BFK3-F1
#
_entry.id   AF-A0A449BFK3-F1
#
_cell.length_a   1.000
_cell.length_b   1.000
_cell.length_c   1.000
_cell.angle_alpha   90.00
_cell.angle_beta   90.00
_cell.angle_gamma   90.00
#
_symmetry.space_group_name_H-M   'P 1'
#
loop_
_entity.id
_entity.type
_entity.pdbx_description
1 polymer ?
#
loop_
_entity_poly.entity_id
_entity_poly.type
_entity_poly.pdbx_seq_one_letter_code
_entity_poly.pdbx_strand_id
1 'polypeptide(L)'
;MCRTKYENLEEANFNERIKQILSFFKEEEIEKIKSHRKIDNYEHPLKNIIIYDESKTSSNIADDKSSIIYKTNWAFEVVQRIDPDWLRAKKSDLLDDDYSIVSSVLGGIRAYAEIKTRLYRELFNDTSQLVSIPTSKNPTPDFRLSDTDYYQKKYVVDFEVFTKTHDKESQKGIDLGTTVTKINGGRNKITTRVSSHRPFSFEKRPLEKNKHASDLRHIIHLFTQVKAKDKQFSDENINVLWIDMQDEAIFHYSSFLSFASPTVIRDGSFISSTLWHAFYGQIEMIILHEFFQGEHNTYLTSKLEHDGRFYLSENKADFVVFVFPRKTIVFEKPDNDKVIPERFRDTLTYLLNFNSVESRIDFPKGNLSQALKNDVESLEILYKYLKERDEWEE
;
A
#
# COMPACT_ATOMS: atom_id res chain seq x y z
N MET A 1 -25.56 15.86 3.89
CA MET A 1 -25.74 16.56 5.18
C MET A 1 -25.73 15.54 6.34
N CYS A 2 -24.60 14.86 6.57
CA CYS A 2 -24.42 13.93 7.70
C CYS A 2 -22.92 13.71 8.07
N ARG A 3 -22.09 14.76 7.94
CA ARG A 3 -20.62 14.71 8.19
C ARG A 3 -20.22 14.85 9.66
N THR A 4 -21.06 15.48 10.48
CA THR A 4 -20.63 16.06 11.76
C THR A 4 -20.46 15.11 12.95
N LYS A 5 -20.89 13.83 12.88
CA LYS A 5 -20.79 12.93 14.05
C LYS A 5 -19.49 12.11 14.13
N TYR A 6 -18.74 12.00 13.02
CA TYR A 6 -17.48 11.24 12.99
C TYR A 6 -16.24 12.13 12.87
N GLU A 7 -16.38 13.39 12.41
CA GLU A 7 -15.30 14.40 12.48
C GLU A 7 -14.99 14.77 13.94
N ASN A 8 -15.96 14.68 14.86
CA ASN A 8 -15.74 14.92 16.30
C ASN A 8 -14.92 13.82 17.02
N LEU A 9 -14.54 12.73 16.35
CA LEU A 9 -13.55 11.77 16.87
C LEU A 9 -12.10 12.23 16.64
N GLU A 10 -11.89 13.28 15.84
CA GLU A 10 -10.55 13.83 15.55
C GLU A 10 -9.95 14.63 16.71
N GLU A 11 -10.71 14.93 17.76
CA GLU A 11 -10.24 15.66 18.96
C GLU A 11 -10.08 14.79 20.22
N ALA A 12 -10.36 13.48 20.16
CA ALA A 12 -10.12 12.60 21.30
C ALA A 12 -8.61 12.58 21.62
N ASN A 13 -8.24 12.73 22.90
CA ASN A 13 -6.84 12.64 23.35
C ASN A 13 -6.25 11.30 22.88
N PHE A 14 -5.00 11.28 22.43
CA PHE A 14 -4.29 10.07 22.02
C PHE A 14 -4.49 8.89 23.00
N ASN A 15 -4.46 9.18 24.30
CA ASN A 15 -4.70 8.21 25.37
C ASN A 15 -6.10 7.61 25.39
N GLU A 16 -7.11 8.30 24.87
CA GLU A 16 -8.46 7.76 24.69
C GLU A 16 -8.57 6.87 23.46
N ARG A 17 -7.76 7.14 22.42
CA ARG A 17 -7.77 6.39 21.16
C ARG A 17 -7.26 4.96 21.34
N ILE A 18 -6.19 4.74 22.11
CA ILE A 18 -5.64 3.38 22.33
C ILE A 18 -6.52 2.54 23.28
N LYS A 19 -7.43 3.15 24.06
CA LYS A 19 -8.27 2.40 25.02
C LYS A 19 -9.03 1.25 24.37
N GLN A 20 -9.49 1.42 23.12
CA GLN A 20 -10.25 0.39 22.41
C GLN A 20 -9.39 -0.85 22.14
N ILE A 21 -8.20 -0.67 21.57
CA ILE A 21 -7.24 -1.77 21.36
C ILE A 21 -6.84 -2.39 22.70
N LEU A 22 -6.51 -1.58 23.71
CA LEU A 22 -6.09 -2.10 25.02
C LEU A 22 -7.20 -2.93 25.67
N SER A 23 -8.46 -2.49 25.61
CA SER A 23 -9.59 -3.20 26.20
C SER A 23 -9.86 -4.57 25.55
N PHE A 24 -9.37 -4.80 24.34
CA PHE A 24 -9.49 -6.07 23.63
C PHE A 24 -8.53 -7.15 24.18
N PHE A 25 -7.42 -6.73 24.79
CA PHE A 25 -6.40 -7.61 25.35
C PHE A 25 -6.48 -7.68 26.88
N LYS A 26 -6.12 -8.83 27.44
CA LYS A 26 -5.91 -9.01 28.88
C LYS A 26 -4.58 -8.36 29.27
N GLU A 27 -4.42 -7.99 30.53
CA GLU A 27 -3.18 -7.37 31.02
C GLU A 27 -1.94 -8.24 30.74
N GLU A 28 -2.03 -9.55 30.94
CA GLU A 28 -0.95 -10.51 30.65
C GLU A 28 -0.57 -10.53 29.16
N GLU A 29 -1.55 -10.38 28.27
CA GLU A 29 -1.34 -10.32 26.81
C GLU A 29 -0.70 -9.00 26.41
N ILE A 30 -1.09 -7.88 27.04
CA ILE A 30 -0.49 -6.56 26.84
C ILE A 30 0.98 -6.60 27.27
N GLU A 31 1.29 -7.16 28.44
CA GLU A 31 2.67 -7.31 28.90
C GLU A 31 3.48 -8.22 27.99
N LYS A 32 2.89 -9.31 27.45
CA LYS A 32 3.51 -10.12 26.40
C LYS A 32 3.85 -9.24 25.19
N ILE A 33 2.89 -8.48 24.65
CA ILE A 33 3.11 -7.59 23.49
C ILE A 33 4.25 -6.60 23.77
N LYS A 34 4.26 -5.94 24.93
CA LYS A 34 5.30 -4.98 25.32
C LYS A 34 6.69 -5.62 25.42
N SER A 35 6.76 -6.88 25.86
CA SER A 35 8.01 -7.62 26.04
C SER A 35 8.69 -8.08 24.74
N HIS A 36 7.98 -8.06 23.61
CA HIS A 36 8.53 -8.49 22.33
C HIS A 36 9.79 -7.69 21.95
N ARG A 37 10.80 -8.42 21.50
CA ARG A 37 12.10 -7.87 21.07
C ARG A 37 12.01 -7.41 19.62
N LYS A 38 12.93 -6.55 19.18
CA LYS A 38 13.05 -6.28 17.75
C LYS A 38 13.53 -7.53 17.02
N ILE A 39 12.97 -7.79 15.85
CA ILE A 39 13.44 -8.82 14.92
C ILE A 39 13.93 -8.08 13.69
N ASP A 40 15.22 -8.18 13.36
CA ASP A 40 15.83 -7.52 12.20
C ASP A 40 15.52 -6.01 12.10
N ASN A 41 15.57 -5.31 13.25
CA ASN A 41 15.21 -3.90 13.45
C ASN A 41 13.72 -3.55 13.40
N TYR A 42 12.84 -4.49 13.09
CA TYR A 42 11.39 -4.29 13.13
C TYR A 42 10.83 -4.50 14.53
N GLU A 43 9.92 -3.62 14.94
CA GLU A 43 9.15 -3.79 16.16
C GLU A 43 7.89 -4.61 15.90
N HIS A 44 7.40 -5.27 16.94
CA HIS A 44 6.13 -5.98 16.85
C HIS A 44 5.03 -4.98 16.46
N PRO A 45 4.23 -5.23 15.40
CA PRO A 45 3.28 -4.24 14.89
C PRO A 45 2.30 -3.69 15.94
N LEU A 46 1.76 -4.54 16.81
CA LEU A 46 0.94 -4.09 17.95
C LEU A 46 1.70 -3.33 19.03
N LYS A 47 2.98 -3.64 19.25
CA LYS A 47 3.80 -2.95 20.25
C LYS A 47 4.00 -1.49 19.87
N ASN A 48 4.26 -1.23 18.58
CA ASN A 48 4.31 0.10 18.01
C ASN A 48 3.01 0.88 18.23
N ILE A 49 1.86 0.21 18.28
CA ILE A 49 0.57 0.88 18.48
C ILE A 49 0.29 1.14 19.97
N ILE A 50 0.64 0.17 20.83
CA ILE A 50 0.33 0.21 22.27
C ILE A 50 1.25 1.14 23.06
N ILE A 51 2.54 1.21 22.71
CA ILE A 51 3.55 1.97 23.49
C ILE A 51 3.83 3.34 22.85
N TYR A 52 3.16 3.70 21.76
CA TYR A 52 3.47 4.93 21.05
C TYR A 52 3.33 6.16 21.95
N ASP A 53 4.35 7.01 21.88
CA ASP A 53 4.43 8.26 22.61
C ASP A 53 4.75 9.37 21.60
N GLU A 54 3.73 10.15 21.25
CA GLU A 54 3.83 11.28 20.30
C GLU A 54 4.94 12.26 20.70
N SER A 55 5.21 12.43 22.00
CA SER A 55 6.20 13.39 22.50
C SER A 55 7.66 13.01 22.21
N LYS A 56 7.91 11.75 21.80
CA LYS A 56 9.26 11.19 21.63
C LYS A 56 9.68 10.98 20.17
N THR A 57 8.84 11.35 19.19
CA THR A 57 9.03 10.98 17.79
C THR A 57 9.27 12.21 16.91
N SER A 58 10.18 12.14 15.92
CA SER A 58 10.47 13.24 14.98
C SER A 58 9.30 13.48 14.01
N SER A 59 9.11 14.72 13.55
CA SER A 59 7.85 15.20 12.94
C SER A 59 7.27 14.31 11.82
N ASN A 60 8.01 14.00 10.75
CA ASN A 60 7.41 13.29 9.61
C ASN A 60 7.13 11.80 9.87
N ILE A 61 7.99 11.12 10.63
CA ILE A 61 7.80 9.71 11.00
C ILE A 61 6.72 9.60 12.08
N ALA A 62 6.64 10.59 12.98
CA ALA A 62 5.57 10.73 13.94
C ALA A 62 4.22 10.83 13.23
N ASP A 63 4.11 11.61 12.16
CA ASP A 63 2.85 11.77 11.44
C ASP A 63 2.35 10.47 10.80
N ASP A 64 3.23 9.71 10.13
CA ASP A 64 2.85 8.44 9.52
C ASP A 64 2.47 7.41 10.59
N LYS A 65 3.27 7.27 11.66
CA LYS A 65 2.96 6.35 12.77
C LYS A 65 1.66 6.72 13.47
N SER A 66 1.44 8.00 13.76
CA SER A 66 0.21 8.50 14.39
C SER A 66 -1.02 8.18 13.52
N SER A 67 -0.89 8.35 12.19
CA SER A 67 -1.98 8.01 11.27
C SER A 67 -2.28 6.52 11.23
N ILE A 68 -1.27 5.65 11.22
CA ILE A 68 -1.46 4.18 11.29
C ILE A 68 -2.18 3.79 12.60
N ILE A 69 -1.77 4.40 13.72
CA ILE A 69 -2.37 4.14 15.04
C ILE A 69 -3.82 4.60 15.07
N TYR A 70 -4.10 5.80 14.56
CA TYR A 70 -5.47 6.31 14.45
C TYR A 70 -6.34 5.37 13.63
N LYS A 71 -5.91 5.01 12.41
CA LYS A 71 -6.64 4.11 11.51
C LYS A 71 -6.87 2.74 12.13
N THR A 72 -5.86 2.20 12.81
CA THR A 72 -5.97 0.89 13.44
C THR A 72 -6.89 0.93 14.66
N ASN A 73 -6.79 1.92 15.54
CA ASN A 73 -7.71 2.10 16.68
C ASN A 73 -9.15 2.26 16.23
N TRP A 74 -9.39 3.13 15.24
CA TRP A 74 -10.71 3.32 14.65
C TRP A 74 -11.26 2.01 14.08
N ALA A 75 -10.43 1.26 13.35
CA ALA A 75 -10.83 -0.02 12.80
C ALA A 75 -11.21 -1.01 13.91
N PHE A 76 -10.43 -1.12 14.99
CA PHE A 76 -10.78 -1.95 16.14
C PHE A 76 -12.12 -1.54 16.77
N GLU A 77 -12.33 -0.25 17.02
CA GLU A 77 -13.60 0.25 17.58
C GLU A 77 -14.79 -0.12 16.69
N VAL A 78 -14.65 0.12 15.39
CA VAL A 78 -15.66 -0.18 14.39
C VAL A 78 -15.98 -1.67 14.38
N VAL A 79 -14.98 -2.53 14.22
CA VAL A 79 -15.18 -3.97 14.11
C VAL A 79 -15.72 -4.54 15.42
N GLN A 80 -15.21 -4.10 16.57
CA GLN A 80 -15.72 -4.50 17.89
C GLN A 80 -17.21 -4.20 18.06
N ARG A 81 -17.71 -3.10 17.48
CA ARG A 81 -19.13 -2.73 17.55
C ARG A 81 -20.00 -3.50 16.56
N ILE A 82 -19.51 -3.75 15.35
CA ILE A 82 -20.34 -4.31 14.26
C ILE A 82 -20.21 -5.82 14.10
N ASP A 83 -19.07 -6.40 14.48
CA ASP A 83 -18.74 -7.82 14.32
C ASP A 83 -17.68 -8.27 15.34
N PRO A 84 -18.02 -8.28 16.64
CA PRO A 84 -17.09 -8.65 17.71
C PRO A 84 -16.62 -10.10 17.61
N ASP A 85 -17.43 -11.00 17.04
CA ASP A 85 -17.08 -12.41 16.89
C ASP A 85 -15.96 -12.61 15.87
N TRP A 86 -16.05 -11.95 14.71
CA TRP A 86 -14.98 -11.98 13.73
C TRP A 86 -13.68 -11.42 14.29
N LEU A 87 -13.73 -10.29 15.02
CA LEU A 87 -12.53 -9.72 15.65
C LEU A 87 -11.93 -10.65 16.71
N ARG A 88 -12.78 -11.26 17.56
CA ARG A 88 -12.34 -12.26 18.56
C ARG A 88 -11.65 -13.46 17.90
N ALA A 89 -12.13 -13.92 16.76
CA ALA A 89 -11.51 -15.02 16.02
C ALA A 89 -10.10 -14.70 15.51
N LYS A 90 -9.72 -13.42 15.38
CA LYS A 90 -8.38 -12.96 14.98
C LYS A 90 -7.41 -12.79 16.14
N LYS A 91 -7.86 -12.96 17.38
CA LYS A 91 -7.06 -12.65 18.57
C LYS A 91 -5.81 -13.50 18.71
N SER A 92 -5.87 -14.80 18.36
CA SER A 92 -4.68 -15.66 18.36
C SER A 92 -3.60 -15.16 17.42
N ASP A 93 -4.00 -14.78 16.20
CA ASP A 93 -3.09 -14.35 15.14
C ASP A 93 -2.48 -12.98 15.45
N LEU A 94 -3.20 -12.13 16.19
CA LEU A 94 -2.70 -10.85 16.72
C LEU A 94 -1.64 -11.03 17.82
N LEU A 95 -1.62 -12.17 18.50
CA LEU A 95 -0.67 -12.50 19.57
C LEU A 95 0.44 -13.45 19.12
N ASP A 96 0.50 -13.73 17.81
CA ASP A 96 1.51 -14.58 17.19
C ASP A 96 2.90 -13.94 17.28
N ASP A 97 3.93 -14.78 17.41
CA ASP A 97 5.31 -14.31 17.49
C ASP A 97 5.87 -13.94 16.09
N ASP A 98 5.17 -14.32 15.01
CA ASP A 98 5.48 -13.94 13.63
C ASP A 98 4.85 -12.58 13.26
N TYR A 99 5.70 -11.55 13.18
CA TYR A 99 5.25 -10.17 12.94
C TYR A 99 4.56 -10.00 11.58
N SER A 100 4.84 -10.87 10.61
CA SER A 100 4.16 -10.85 9.31
C SER A 100 2.70 -11.30 9.42
N ILE A 101 2.39 -12.25 10.31
CA ILE A 101 1.03 -12.68 10.60
C ILE A 101 0.29 -11.54 11.30
N VAL A 102 0.88 -10.97 12.34
CA VAL A 102 0.27 -9.85 13.08
C VAL A 102 -0.03 -8.66 12.16
N SER A 103 0.94 -8.24 11.35
CA SER A 103 0.75 -7.13 10.40
C SER A 103 -0.34 -7.43 9.38
N SER A 104 -0.35 -8.67 8.87
CA SER A 104 -1.37 -9.12 7.93
C SER A 104 -2.79 -9.01 8.51
N VAL A 105 -2.95 -9.45 9.76
CA VAL A 105 -4.23 -9.38 10.47
C VAL A 105 -4.65 -7.94 10.72
N LEU A 106 -3.73 -7.06 11.12
CA LEU A 106 -4.00 -5.63 11.30
C LEU A 106 -4.46 -4.95 10.01
N GLY A 107 -3.81 -5.24 8.88
CA GLY A 107 -4.24 -4.76 7.57
C GLY A 107 -5.62 -5.29 7.18
N GLY A 108 -5.91 -6.56 7.48
CA GLY A 108 -7.23 -7.15 7.29
C GLY A 108 -8.33 -6.48 8.12
N ILE A 109 -8.05 -6.15 9.40
CA ILE A 109 -8.97 -5.42 10.29
C ILE A 109 -9.27 -4.02 9.73
N ARG A 110 -8.24 -3.29 9.28
CA ARG A 110 -8.41 -1.96 8.65
C ARG A 110 -9.26 -2.04 7.39
N ALA A 111 -8.95 -2.97 6.49
CA ALA A 111 -9.72 -3.18 5.26
C ALA A 111 -11.19 -3.54 5.57
N TYR A 112 -11.42 -4.47 6.50
CA TYR A 112 -12.76 -4.88 6.91
C TYR A 112 -13.57 -3.69 7.45
N ALA A 113 -12.98 -2.87 8.31
CA ALA A 113 -13.63 -1.69 8.88
C ALA A 113 -14.03 -0.67 7.80
N GLU A 114 -13.13 -0.34 6.87
CA GLU A 114 -13.41 0.58 5.74
C GLU A 114 -14.54 0.05 4.86
N ILE A 115 -14.46 -1.22 4.44
CA ILE A 115 -15.47 -1.85 3.60
C ILE A 115 -16.84 -1.83 4.30
N LYS A 116 -16.89 -2.18 5.59
CA LYS A 116 -18.14 -2.22 6.37
C LYS A 116 -18.74 -0.86 6.72
N THR A 117 -17.96 0.22 6.73
CA THR A 117 -18.46 1.51 7.22
C THR A 117 -18.56 2.57 6.15
N ARG A 118 -17.64 2.59 5.19
CA ARG A 118 -17.59 3.61 4.14
C ARG A 118 -18.27 3.11 2.87
N LEU A 119 -17.90 1.90 2.43
CA LEU A 119 -18.52 1.32 1.24
C LEU A 119 -19.93 0.80 1.55
N TYR A 120 -20.10 0.04 2.63
CA TYR A 120 -21.39 -0.54 2.99
C TYR A 120 -22.43 0.49 3.47
N ARG A 121 -22.05 1.55 4.21
CA ARG A 121 -23.08 2.49 4.73
C ARG A 121 -23.67 3.38 3.63
N GLU A 122 -22.84 3.80 2.68
CA GLU A 122 -23.27 4.70 1.61
C GLU A 122 -23.96 3.95 0.46
N LEU A 123 -23.68 2.66 0.31
CA LEU A 123 -24.32 1.81 -0.69
C LEU A 123 -25.69 1.25 -0.24
N PHE A 124 -25.98 1.12 1.08
CA PHE A 124 -27.08 0.25 1.51
C PHE A 124 -28.10 0.82 2.50
N ASN A 125 -29.38 0.63 2.17
CA ASN A 125 -30.49 0.66 3.13
C ASN A 125 -30.64 -0.75 3.76
N ASP A 126 -29.94 -0.99 4.88
CA ASP A 126 -30.22 -1.99 5.93
C ASP A 126 -30.29 -3.52 5.62
N THR A 127 -30.17 -4.00 4.36
CA THR A 127 -30.43 -5.43 4.03
C THR A 127 -29.25 -6.26 3.51
N SER A 128 -28.01 -5.76 3.50
CA SER A 128 -26.89 -6.49 2.89
C SER A 128 -26.00 -7.24 3.87
N GLN A 129 -25.43 -8.34 3.39
CA GLN A 129 -24.50 -9.16 4.16
C GLN A 129 -23.11 -8.98 3.54
N LEU A 130 -22.21 -8.30 4.25
CA LEU A 130 -20.79 -8.52 4.03
C LEU A 130 -20.48 -9.87 4.64
N VAL A 131 -20.06 -10.83 3.82
CA VAL A 131 -19.74 -12.17 4.28
C VAL A 131 -18.24 -12.35 4.16
N SER A 132 -17.57 -12.62 5.29
CA SER A 132 -16.23 -13.19 5.24
C SER A 132 -16.35 -14.59 4.65
N ILE A 133 -15.61 -14.89 3.59
CA ILE A 133 -15.73 -16.20 2.93
C ILE A 133 -14.72 -17.15 3.60
N PRO A 134 -15.16 -18.30 4.16
CA PRO A 134 -14.26 -19.26 4.77
C PRO A 134 -13.26 -19.81 3.74
N THR A 135 -11.98 -19.84 4.10
CA THR A 135 -10.93 -20.44 3.28
C THR A 135 -10.86 -21.95 3.50
N SER A 136 -11.43 -22.74 2.58
CA SER A 136 -11.22 -24.19 2.55
C SER A 136 -10.77 -24.67 1.18
N LYS A 137 -9.51 -25.14 1.08
CA LYS A 137 -8.82 -25.82 -0.05
C LYS A 137 -8.84 -25.15 -1.45
N ASN A 138 -9.81 -24.30 -1.75
CA ASN A 138 -9.94 -23.50 -2.96
C ASN A 138 -9.91 -22.01 -2.55
N PRO A 139 -9.02 -21.18 -3.11
CA PRO A 139 -8.91 -19.78 -2.74
C PRO A 139 -10.19 -19.03 -3.17
N THR A 140 -10.82 -18.33 -2.24
CA THR A 140 -12.03 -17.50 -2.43
C THR A 140 -11.76 -16.09 -1.90
N PRO A 141 -12.46 -15.03 -2.36
CA PRO A 141 -12.20 -13.65 -1.96
C PRO A 141 -12.23 -13.47 -0.44
N ASP A 142 -11.38 -12.59 0.09
CA ASP A 142 -11.32 -12.32 1.53
C ASP A 142 -12.65 -11.75 2.05
N PHE A 143 -13.29 -10.88 1.27
CA PHE A 143 -14.61 -10.34 1.58
C PHE A 143 -15.50 -10.25 0.33
N ARG A 144 -16.79 -10.51 0.51
CA ARG A 144 -17.79 -10.32 -0.55
C ARG A 144 -18.92 -9.42 -0.06
N LEU A 145 -19.19 -8.39 -0.84
CA LEU A 145 -20.27 -7.45 -0.64
C LEU A 145 -21.28 -7.65 -1.76
N SER A 146 -22.56 -7.77 -1.44
CA SER A 146 -23.62 -7.83 -2.46
C SER A 146 -24.57 -6.67 -2.28
N ASP A 147 -24.75 -5.87 -3.34
CA ASP A 147 -25.62 -4.71 -3.41
C ASP A 147 -26.72 -4.86 -4.45
N THR A 148 -27.75 -4.05 -4.28
CA THR A 148 -28.82 -3.85 -5.23
C THR A 148 -28.89 -2.36 -5.53
N ASP A 149 -28.70 -1.99 -6.80
CA ASP A 149 -28.79 -0.59 -7.21
C ASP A 149 -30.23 -0.03 -7.12
N TYR A 150 -30.38 1.25 -7.46
CA TYR A 150 -31.69 1.94 -7.47
C TYR A 150 -32.73 1.26 -8.38
N TYR A 151 -32.28 0.54 -9.41
CA TYR A 151 -33.12 -0.19 -10.37
C TYR A 151 -33.33 -1.65 -9.97
N GLN A 152 -33.04 -2.01 -8.73
CA GLN A 152 -33.12 -3.38 -8.22
C GLN A 152 -32.14 -4.38 -8.89
N LYS A 153 -31.13 -3.90 -9.61
CA LYS A 153 -30.10 -4.76 -10.19
C LYS A 153 -29.10 -5.14 -9.11
N LYS A 154 -29.01 -6.44 -8.84
CA LYS A 154 -28.01 -6.98 -7.92
C LYS A 154 -26.63 -6.93 -8.56
N TYR A 155 -25.65 -6.40 -7.84
CA TYR A 155 -24.23 -6.52 -8.17
C TYR A 155 -23.45 -7.02 -6.96
N VAL A 156 -22.34 -7.67 -7.23
CA VAL A 156 -21.48 -8.28 -6.21
C VAL A 156 -20.08 -7.70 -6.39
N VAL A 157 -19.49 -7.31 -5.27
CA VAL A 157 -18.12 -6.81 -5.18
C VAL A 157 -17.29 -7.80 -4.38
N ASP A 158 -16.26 -8.34 -5.01
CA ASP A 158 -15.28 -9.23 -4.41
C ASP A 158 -14.04 -8.42 -4.03
N PHE A 159 -13.66 -8.49 -2.76
CA PHE A 159 -12.45 -7.87 -2.24
C PHE A 159 -11.41 -8.93 -1.94
N GLU A 160 -10.22 -8.73 -2.46
CA GLU A 160 -9.05 -9.53 -2.11
C GLU A 160 -8.02 -8.62 -1.45
N VAL A 161 -7.64 -8.92 -0.21
CA VAL A 161 -6.80 -8.06 0.62
C VAL A 161 -5.37 -8.58 0.66
N PHE A 162 -4.44 -7.72 0.28
CA PHE A 162 -3.01 -7.94 0.34
C PHE A 162 -2.40 -7.04 1.40
N THR A 163 -1.79 -7.68 2.39
CA THR A 163 -1.18 -7.04 3.56
C THR A 163 0.25 -7.52 3.78
N LYS A 164 0.69 -8.54 3.04
CA LYS A 164 1.93 -9.27 3.30
C LYS A 164 3.08 -8.73 2.46
N THR A 165 3.97 -7.97 3.07
CA THR A 165 5.22 -7.52 2.43
C THR A 165 6.48 -8.29 2.85
N HIS A 166 6.35 -9.19 3.85
CA HIS A 166 7.45 -10.00 4.38
C HIS A 166 7.11 -11.48 4.33
N ASP A 167 7.82 -12.22 3.48
CA ASP A 167 7.95 -13.67 3.60
C ASP A 167 9.13 -13.98 4.55
N LYS A 168 9.07 -15.11 5.28
CA LYS A 168 10.20 -15.67 6.04
C LYS A 168 11.43 -15.94 5.15
N GLU A 169 11.23 -16.23 3.86
CA GLU A 169 12.32 -16.28 2.87
C GLU A 169 12.86 -14.88 2.57
N SER A 170 11.98 -13.87 2.49
CA SER A 170 12.41 -12.48 2.37
C SER A 170 13.26 -12.02 3.55
N GLN A 171 12.96 -12.49 4.77
CA GLN A 171 13.73 -12.24 6.00
C GLN A 171 15.16 -12.83 5.93
N LYS A 172 15.32 -14.02 5.34
CA LYS A 172 16.66 -14.62 5.11
C LYS A 172 17.50 -13.87 4.08
N GLY A 173 16.87 -13.04 3.25
CA GLY A 173 17.51 -12.15 2.28
C GLY A 173 17.91 -10.77 2.84
N ILE A 174 17.47 -10.40 4.05
CA ILE A 174 17.74 -9.09 4.69
C ILE A 174 19.12 -9.06 5.35
N ASP A 175 20.13 -9.57 4.65
CA ASP A 175 21.53 -9.35 4.98
C ASP A 175 22.20 -8.73 3.74
N LEU A 176 21.58 -7.64 3.25
CA LEU A 176 22.03 -6.91 2.07
C LEU A 176 23.09 -5.89 2.49
N GLY A 177 24.34 -6.23 2.22
CA GLY A 177 25.45 -5.28 2.13
C GLY A 177 25.74 -4.58 3.45
N THR A 178 26.36 -5.31 4.38
CA THR A 178 27.12 -4.63 5.43
C THR A 178 28.35 -3.99 4.80
N THR A 179 28.28 -2.70 4.44
CA THR A 179 29.48 -1.96 4.07
C THR A 179 30.20 -1.57 5.36
N VAL A 180 31.31 -2.27 5.63
CA VAL A 180 32.20 -1.93 6.74
C VAL A 180 33.23 -0.93 6.22
N THR A 181 32.94 0.35 6.37
CA THR A 181 33.93 1.39 6.06
C THR A 181 34.88 1.49 7.25
N LYS A 182 36.10 0.97 7.09
CA LYS A 182 37.17 1.14 8.07
C LYS A 182 37.92 2.43 7.74
N ILE A 183 37.69 3.47 8.53
CA ILE A 183 38.47 4.70 8.42
C ILE A 183 39.65 4.58 9.40
N ASN A 184 40.86 4.42 8.86
CA ASN A 184 42.08 4.34 9.66
C ASN A 184 42.50 5.76 10.10
N GLY A 185 41.89 6.26 11.17
CA GLY A 185 42.29 7.49 11.84
C GLY A 185 43.33 7.23 12.94
N GLY A 186 44.57 6.86 12.59
CA GLY A 186 45.66 6.69 13.57
C GLY A 186 45.38 5.65 14.67
N ARG A 187 45.71 5.97 15.94
CA ARG A 187 45.64 5.03 17.10
C ARG A 187 44.24 4.50 17.43
N ASN A 188 43.17 5.09 16.88
CA ASN A 188 41.80 4.66 17.12
C ASN A 188 41.16 4.21 15.80
N LYS A 189 40.74 2.95 15.78
CA LYS A 189 40.05 2.35 14.63
C LYS A 189 38.55 2.57 14.78
N ILE A 190 37.98 3.47 13.98
CA ILE A 190 36.52 3.62 13.88
C ILE A 190 36.04 2.69 12.77
N THR A 191 35.15 1.78 13.13
CA THR A 191 34.51 0.86 12.19
C THR A 191 33.07 1.30 12.03
N THR A 192 32.72 1.90 10.90
CA THR A 192 31.34 2.26 10.60
C THR A 192 30.69 1.09 9.87
N ARG A 193 29.64 0.53 10.47
CA ARG A 193 28.81 -0.50 9.86
C ARG A 193 27.55 0.17 9.31
N VAL A 194 27.45 0.28 7.99
CA VAL A 194 26.20 0.69 7.33
C VAL A 194 25.48 -0.57 6.87
N SER A 195 24.28 -0.80 7.39
CA SER A 195 23.39 -1.88 6.97
C SER A 195 22.19 -1.27 6.24
N SER A 196 22.06 -1.55 4.95
CA SER A 196 20.90 -1.13 4.15
C SER A 196 19.80 -2.18 4.29
N HIS A 197 18.67 -1.80 4.89
CA HIS A 197 17.48 -2.63 4.93
C HIS A 197 16.63 -2.23 3.74
N ARG A 198 16.27 -3.20 2.90
CA ARG A 198 15.40 -2.96 1.76
C ARG A 198 14.20 -3.91 1.89
N PRO A 199 12.97 -3.39 2.09
CA PRO A 199 11.78 -4.24 1.99
C PRO A 199 11.72 -4.78 0.55
N PHE A 200 11.03 -5.91 0.34
CA PHE A 200 10.86 -6.56 -0.98
C PHE A 200 11.88 -7.63 -1.42
N SER A 201 12.69 -8.20 -0.51
CA SER A 201 13.56 -9.36 -0.82
C SER A 201 14.28 -9.25 -2.15
N PHE A 202 15.20 -8.29 -2.23
CA PHE A 202 16.15 -8.22 -3.32
C PHE A 202 16.86 -9.57 -3.39
N GLU A 203 16.65 -10.32 -4.47
CA GLU A 203 17.50 -11.47 -4.74
C GLU A 203 18.96 -11.03 -4.67
N LYS A 204 19.81 -11.92 -4.17
CA LYS A 204 21.27 -11.77 -4.15
C LYS A 204 21.83 -11.76 -5.59
N ARG A 205 21.50 -10.76 -6.41
CA ARG A 205 22.31 -10.48 -7.59
C ARG A 205 23.53 -9.72 -7.10
N PRO A 206 24.75 -10.22 -7.36
CA PRO A 206 25.95 -9.45 -7.03
C PRO A 206 25.81 -8.08 -7.70
N LEU A 207 26.01 -7.02 -6.91
CA LEU A 207 26.16 -5.66 -7.40
C LEU A 207 27.39 -5.63 -8.31
N GLU A 208 27.21 -6.02 -9.56
CA GLU A 208 28.11 -5.63 -10.64
C GLU A 208 28.10 -4.10 -10.67
N LYS A 209 29.29 -3.50 -10.73
CA LYS A 209 29.59 -2.10 -10.41
C LYS A 209 28.78 -1.01 -11.17
N ASN A 210 27.86 -1.37 -12.07
CA ASN A 210 27.10 -0.46 -12.94
C ASN A 210 25.57 -0.67 -12.93
N LYS A 211 24.96 -1.26 -11.90
CA LYS A 211 23.50 -1.55 -11.88
C LYS A 211 22.71 -0.79 -10.81
N HIS A 212 22.75 0.54 -10.81
CA HIS A 212 21.78 1.35 -10.05
C HIS A 212 20.36 1.29 -10.67
N ALA A 213 20.25 1.01 -11.98
CA ALA A 213 18.99 0.86 -12.72
C ALA A 213 18.19 -0.43 -12.41
N SER A 214 18.63 -1.27 -11.47
CA SER A 214 17.95 -2.54 -11.14
C SER A 214 16.84 -2.40 -10.10
N ASP A 215 16.83 -1.32 -9.34
CA ASP A 215 15.96 -1.23 -8.15
C ASP A 215 14.51 -0.85 -8.51
N LEU A 216 14.29 0.18 -9.33
CA LEU A 216 12.93 0.63 -9.68
C LEU A 216 12.16 -0.40 -10.53
N ARG A 217 12.80 -0.96 -11.57
CA ARG A 217 12.20 -2.02 -12.43
C ARG A 217 11.76 -3.23 -11.62
N HIS A 218 12.58 -3.65 -10.67
CA HIS A 218 12.26 -4.78 -9.81
C HIS A 218 11.05 -4.49 -8.93
N ILE A 219 10.98 -3.30 -8.31
CA ILE A 219 9.84 -2.92 -7.48
C ILE A 219 8.56 -2.83 -8.34
N ILE A 220 8.63 -2.25 -9.54
CA ILE A 220 7.51 -2.22 -10.50
C ILE A 220 7.01 -3.65 -10.78
N HIS A 221 7.93 -4.56 -11.09
CA HIS A 221 7.59 -5.97 -11.35
C HIS A 221 6.91 -6.61 -10.13
N LEU A 222 7.42 -6.40 -8.92
CA LEU A 222 6.83 -6.97 -7.70
C LEU A 222 5.39 -6.50 -7.47
N PHE A 223 5.10 -5.20 -7.63
CA PHE A 223 3.73 -4.70 -7.51
C PHE A 223 2.81 -5.24 -8.60
N THR A 224 3.34 -5.42 -9.81
CA THR A 224 2.62 -6.08 -10.91
C THR A 224 2.23 -7.51 -10.53
N GLN A 225 3.09 -8.21 -9.79
CA GLN A 225 2.90 -9.61 -9.40
C GLN A 225 2.05 -9.83 -8.13
N VAL A 226 1.66 -8.78 -7.41
CA VAL A 226 0.87 -8.90 -6.15
C VAL A 226 -0.41 -9.68 -6.42
N LYS A 227 -0.51 -10.92 -5.94
CA LYS A 227 -1.69 -11.77 -6.20
C LYS A 227 -2.01 -11.98 -7.70
N ALA A 228 -1.06 -11.84 -8.62
CA ALA A 228 -1.27 -11.79 -10.07
C ALA A 228 -2.02 -12.98 -10.71
N LYS A 229 -2.17 -14.12 -10.02
CA LYS A 229 -2.98 -15.22 -10.53
C LYS A 229 -4.49 -15.01 -10.31
N ASP A 230 -4.88 -13.98 -9.57
CA ASP A 230 -6.26 -13.52 -9.31
C ASP A 230 -7.24 -14.67 -9.08
N LYS A 231 -6.78 -15.74 -8.41
CA LYS A 231 -7.49 -17.03 -8.36
C LYS A 231 -8.84 -16.94 -7.65
N GLN A 232 -9.01 -15.90 -6.84
CA GLN A 232 -10.18 -15.68 -6.01
C GLN A 232 -11.26 -14.87 -6.75
N PHE A 233 -10.88 -14.06 -7.73
CA PHE A 233 -11.79 -13.15 -8.40
C PHE A 233 -12.70 -13.86 -9.41
N SER A 234 -13.97 -13.47 -9.38
CA SER A 234 -14.98 -13.92 -10.33
C SER A 234 -14.97 -13.03 -11.58
N ASP A 235 -15.18 -13.62 -12.75
CA ASP A 235 -15.30 -12.85 -14.00
C ASP A 235 -16.65 -12.11 -14.09
N GLU A 236 -17.62 -12.45 -13.23
CA GLU A 236 -18.96 -11.85 -13.21
C GLU A 236 -19.09 -10.67 -12.23
N ASN A 237 -18.19 -10.59 -11.24
CA ASN A 237 -18.28 -9.63 -10.13
C ASN A 237 -17.35 -8.45 -10.33
N ILE A 238 -17.62 -7.34 -9.64
CA ILE A 238 -16.67 -6.23 -9.53
C ILE A 238 -15.55 -6.68 -8.58
N ASN A 239 -14.32 -6.68 -9.04
CA ASN A 239 -13.17 -7.19 -8.29
C ASN A 239 -12.29 -6.03 -7.83
N VAL A 240 -12.04 -5.96 -6.52
CA VAL A 240 -11.22 -4.94 -5.88
C VAL A 240 -10.04 -5.60 -5.20
N LEU A 241 -8.83 -5.30 -5.68
CA LEU A 241 -7.60 -5.63 -4.97
C LEU A 241 -7.31 -4.54 -3.94
N TRP A 242 -7.31 -4.90 -2.66
CA TRP A 242 -6.97 -3.98 -1.57
C TRP A 242 -5.53 -4.21 -1.12
N ILE A 243 -4.67 -3.20 -1.24
CA ILE A 243 -3.25 -3.27 -0.86
C ILE A 243 -3.04 -2.34 0.35
N ASP A 244 -2.87 -2.93 1.53
CA ASP A 244 -2.55 -2.17 2.74
C ASP A 244 -1.03 -1.94 2.82
N MET A 245 -0.64 -0.66 2.82
CA MET A 245 0.76 -0.21 2.78
C MET A 245 1.22 0.39 4.12
N GLN A 246 0.60 0.00 5.24
CA GLN A 246 0.85 0.56 6.57
C GLN A 246 1.76 -0.31 7.47
N ASP A 247 2.37 -1.36 6.91
CA ASP A 247 3.35 -2.18 7.61
C ASP A 247 4.66 -1.39 7.89
N GLU A 248 5.30 -1.62 9.05
CA GLU A 248 6.51 -0.90 9.47
C GLU A 248 7.63 -0.92 8.44
N ALA A 249 7.79 -2.04 7.76
CA ALA A 249 8.90 -2.23 6.85
C ALA A 249 8.73 -1.50 5.52
N ILE A 250 7.51 -1.13 5.15
CA ILE A 250 7.23 -0.44 3.88
C ILE A 250 6.69 0.97 4.06
N PHE A 251 6.13 1.36 5.21
CA PHE A 251 5.53 2.70 5.34
C PHE A 251 6.57 3.81 5.19
N HIS A 252 7.85 3.56 5.50
CA HIS A 252 8.93 4.52 5.25
C HIS A 252 9.10 4.87 3.76
N TYR A 253 8.61 4.01 2.87
CA TYR A 253 8.57 4.23 1.43
C TYR A 253 7.21 4.76 0.96
N SER A 254 6.25 4.97 1.86
CA SER A 254 4.89 5.40 1.50
C SER A 254 4.89 6.73 0.76
N SER A 255 5.68 7.72 1.19
CA SER A 255 5.79 9.01 0.50
C SER A 255 6.28 8.84 -0.94
N PHE A 256 7.23 7.94 -1.18
CA PHE A 256 7.77 7.64 -2.51
C PHE A 256 6.82 6.80 -3.37
N LEU A 257 6.19 5.77 -2.81
CA LEU A 257 5.35 4.84 -3.59
C LEU A 257 4.00 5.43 -3.97
N SER A 258 3.55 6.45 -3.25
CA SER A 258 2.16 6.86 -3.27
C SER A 258 1.80 7.89 -4.34
N PHE A 259 2.69 8.12 -5.30
CA PHE A 259 2.42 8.97 -6.46
C PHE A 259 1.71 8.19 -7.55
N ALA A 260 0.64 8.77 -8.09
CA ALA A 260 -0.18 8.19 -9.13
C ALA A 260 -0.05 8.89 -10.47
N SER A 261 0.97 9.73 -10.62
CA SER A 261 1.38 10.29 -11.91
C SER A 261 2.53 9.46 -12.47
N PRO A 262 2.70 9.36 -13.80
CA PRO A 262 3.77 8.57 -14.41
C PRO A 262 5.15 9.04 -13.93
N THR A 263 5.32 10.34 -13.71
CA THR A 263 6.58 10.94 -13.27
C THR A 263 6.40 11.81 -12.04
N VAL A 264 7.44 11.89 -11.22
CA VAL A 264 7.49 12.70 -9.99
C VAL A 264 8.78 13.50 -9.97
N ILE A 265 8.76 14.65 -9.31
CA ILE A 265 9.97 15.43 -9.05
C ILE A 265 10.42 15.13 -7.63
N ARG A 266 11.67 14.70 -7.48
CA ARG A 266 12.30 14.46 -6.18
C ARG A 266 13.74 14.93 -6.23
N ASP A 267 14.14 15.71 -5.23
CA ASP A 267 15.51 16.22 -5.08
C ASP A 267 16.03 16.88 -6.38
N GLY A 268 15.15 17.64 -7.05
CA GLY A 268 15.44 18.35 -8.30
C GLY A 268 15.44 17.49 -9.57
N SER A 269 15.10 16.21 -9.46
CA SER A 269 15.19 15.23 -10.55
C SER A 269 13.84 14.62 -10.89
N PHE A 270 13.63 14.28 -12.16
CA PHE A 270 12.44 13.54 -12.62
C PHE A 270 12.66 12.04 -12.46
N ILE A 271 11.70 11.36 -11.84
CA ILE A 271 11.73 9.91 -11.58
C ILE A 271 10.40 9.30 -11.98
N SER A 272 10.41 8.09 -12.54
CA SER A 272 9.19 7.35 -12.83
C SER A 272 8.53 6.84 -11.54
N SER A 273 7.21 7.00 -11.42
CA SER A 273 6.45 6.44 -10.31
C SER A 273 6.33 4.92 -10.42
N THR A 274 6.67 4.23 -9.34
CA THR A 274 6.55 2.78 -9.21
C THR A 274 5.13 2.27 -9.44
N LEU A 275 4.14 2.81 -8.72
CA LEU A 275 2.79 2.26 -8.75
C LEU A 275 2.10 2.55 -10.07
N TRP A 276 2.29 3.74 -10.63
CA TRP A 276 1.68 4.05 -11.92
C TRP A 276 2.20 3.11 -13.01
N HIS A 277 3.51 2.87 -13.09
CA HIS A 277 4.09 1.94 -14.07
C HIS A 277 3.73 0.47 -13.79
N ALA A 278 3.60 0.06 -12.53
CA ALA A 278 3.21 -1.31 -12.19
C ALA A 278 1.79 -1.67 -12.62
N PHE A 279 0.91 -0.68 -12.81
CA PHE A 279 -0.50 -0.93 -13.14
C PHE A 279 -0.88 -0.46 -14.54
N TYR A 280 -0.36 0.69 -14.98
CA TYR A 280 -0.65 1.31 -16.28
C TYR A 280 0.56 1.35 -17.23
N GLY A 281 1.72 0.81 -16.83
CA GLY A 281 2.87 0.71 -17.73
C GLY A 281 2.60 -0.24 -18.89
N GLN A 282 3.27 -0.03 -20.01
CA GLN A 282 3.28 -0.95 -21.14
C GLN A 282 4.73 -1.29 -21.50
N ILE A 283 4.93 -2.45 -22.12
CA ILE A 283 6.23 -2.84 -22.66
C ILE A 283 6.83 -1.70 -23.49
N GLU A 284 8.15 -1.50 -23.39
CA GLU A 284 8.94 -0.42 -24.02
C GLU A 284 8.74 0.99 -23.45
N MET A 285 7.82 1.19 -22.50
CA MET A 285 7.63 2.50 -21.87
C MET A 285 8.88 2.95 -21.09
N ILE A 286 9.19 4.24 -21.15
CA ILE A 286 10.38 4.81 -20.53
C ILE A 286 10.27 4.82 -19.00
N ILE A 287 11.36 4.41 -18.35
CA ILE A 287 11.55 4.49 -16.91
C ILE A 287 12.69 5.46 -16.63
N LEU A 288 12.37 6.56 -15.96
CA LEU A 288 13.32 7.55 -15.46
C LEU A 288 13.81 7.10 -14.08
N HIS A 289 15.11 6.86 -13.92
CA HIS A 289 15.71 6.47 -12.64
C HIS A 289 16.12 7.70 -11.82
N GLU A 290 16.25 7.52 -10.50
CA GLU A 290 16.73 8.57 -9.59
C GLU A 290 18.14 9.03 -9.97
N PHE A 291 18.30 10.34 -10.17
CA PHE A 291 19.60 10.96 -10.42
C PHE A 291 20.30 11.19 -9.09
N PHE A 292 21.44 10.54 -8.89
CA PHE A 292 22.33 10.89 -7.79
C PHE A 292 23.22 12.04 -8.26
N GLN A 293 23.02 13.24 -7.70
CA GLN A 293 23.92 14.38 -7.95
C GLN A 293 25.37 13.96 -7.64
N GLY A 294 26.21 13.88 -8.67
CA GLY A 294 27.66 13.72 -8.50
C GLY A 294 28.37 12.87 -9.55
N GLU A 295 27.67 11.97 -10.26
CA GLU A 295 28.31 11.08 -11.24
C GLU A 295 27.46 10.98 -12.51
N HIS A 296 27.93 11.64 -13.58
CA HIS A 296 27.50 11.59 -14.99
C HIS A 296 26.28 12.44 -15.42
N ASN A 297 26.50 13.26 -16.45
CA ASN A 297 25.50 14.08 -17.19
C ASN A 297 24.58 13.25 -18.10
N THR A 298 24.30 11.98 -17.78
CA THR A 298 23.42 11.16 -18.62
C THR A 298 22.23 10.71 -17.80
N TYR A 299 21.01 11.08 -18.22
CA TYR A 299 19.81 10.56 -17.59
C TYR A 299 19.82 9.03 -17.64
N LEU A 300 19.90 8.39 -16.47
CA LEU A 300 19.77 6.95 -16.38
C LEU A 300 18.32 6.59 -16.70
N THR A 301 18.10 6.12 -17.91
CA THR A 301 16.80 5.68 -18.39
C THR A 301 16.86 4.20 -18.75
N SER A 302 15.73 3.51 -18.56
CA SER A 302 15.53 2.17 -19.10
C SER A 302 14.15 2.07 -19.71
N LYS A 303 13.83 0.93 -20.31
CA LYS A 303 12.49 0.61 -20.76
C LYS A 303 11.85 -0.42 -19.85
N LEU A 304 10.52 -0.42 -19.80
CA LEU A 304 9.74 -1.44 -19.12
C LEU A 304 9.75 -2.73 -19.94
N GLU A 305 10.02 -3.86 -19.28
CA GLU A 305 10.22 -5.17 -19.92
C GLU A 305 8.96 -6.04 -19.92
N HIS A 306 7.89 -5.58 -19.26
CA HIS A 306 6.63 -6.29 -19.11
C HIS A 306 5.48 -5.28 -19.08
N ASP A 307 4.27 -5.73 -19.35
CA ASP A 307 3.09 -4.89 -19.19
C ASP A 307 2.78 -4.68 -17.71
N GLY A 308 2.19 -3.54 -17.41
CA GLY A 308 1.56 -3.24 -16.13
C GLY A 308 0.34 -4.12 -15.93
N ARG A 309 -0.05 -4.28 -14.67
CA ARG A 309 -1.05 -5.27 -14.25
C ARG A 309 -2.35 -5.19 -15.03
N PHE A 310 -2.89 -4.01 -15.30
CA PHE A 310 -4.20 -3.89 -15.95
C PHE A 310 -4.23 -4.36 -17.42
N TYR A 311 -3.06 -4.50 -18.04
CA TYR A 311 -2.92 -5.01 -19.41
C TYR A 311 -2.52 -6.50 -19.46
N LEU A 312 -2.27 -7.13 -18.30
CA LEU A 312 -2.03 -8.56 -18.25
C LEU A 312 -3.33 -9.34 -18.56
N SER A 313 -3.20 -10.38 -19.37
CA SER A 313 -4.33 -11.21 -19.81
C SER A 313 -5.08 -11.90 -18.67
N GLU A 314 -4.36 -12.20 -17.60
CA GLU A 314 -4.82 -12.88 -16.41
C GLU A 314 -5.39 -11.93 -15.34
N ASN A 315 -5.26 -10.61 -15.51
CA ASN A 315 -5.75 -9.65 -14.53
C ASN A 315 -7.28 -9.57 -14.53
N LYS A 316 -7.85 -9.88 -13.37
CA LYS A 316 -9.30 -9.81 -13.11
C LYS A 316 -9.67 -8.63 -12.21
N ALA A 317 -8.71 -7.95 -11.60
CA ALA A 317 -8.97 -6.77 -10.78
C ALA A 317 -9.49 -5.61 -11.64
N ASP A 318 -10.67 -5.10 -11.30
CA ASP A 318 -11.27 -3.92 -11.93
C ASP A 318 -10.80 -2.64 -11.23
N PHE A 319 -10.53 -2.75 -9.93
CA PHE A 319 -9.99 -1.68 -9.07
C PHE A 319 -8.85 -2.17 -8.20
N VAL A 320 -7.94 -1.25 -7.88
CA VAL A 320 -6.88 -1.45 -6.90
C VAL A 320 -6.88 -0.28 -5.92
N VAL A 321 -7.05 -0.58 -4.63
CA VAL A 321 -7.07 0.40 -3.55
C VAL A 321 -5.75 0.29 -2.80
N PHE A 322 -4.93 1.34 -2.81
CA PHE A 322 -3.73 1.41 -1.99
C PHE A 322 -3.98 2.26 -0.76
N VAL A 323 -3.70 1.70 0.41
CA VAL A 323 -3.91 2.39 1.68
C VAL A 323 -2.57 2.70 2.34
N PHE A 324 -2.13 3.94 2.21
CA PHE A 324 -0.95 4.47 2.88
C PHE A 324 -1.30 5.05 4.26
N PRO A 325 -0.31 5.35 5.11
CA PRO A 325 -0.55 6.00 6.40
C PRO A 325 -1.43 7.24 6.25
N ARG A 326 -1.04 8.20 5.41
CA ARG A 326 -1.71 9.51 5.30
C ARG A 326 -2.64 9.68 4.09
N LYS A 327 -2.74 8.71 3.20
CA LYS A 327 -3.65 8.79 2.05
C LYS A 327 -4.09 7.43 1.53
N THR A 328 -5.21 7.43 0.83
CA THR A 328 -5.74 6.27 0.11
C THR A 328 -5.90 6.68 -1.35
N ILE A 329 -5.36 5.89 -2.26
CA ILE A 329 -5.46 6.11 -3.70
C ILE A 329 -6.14 4.93 -4.35
N VAL A 330 -6.89 5.19 -5.40
CA VAL A 330 -7.65 4.17 -6.13
C VAL A 330 -7.28 4.22 -7.60
N PHE A 331 -6.94 3.07 -8.15
CA PHE A 331 -6.70 2.85 -9.56
C PHE A 331 -7.83 1.99 -10.14
N GLU A 332 -8.37 2.41 -11.28
CA GLU A 332 -9.39 1.69 -12.04
C GLU A 332 -8.79 1.19 -13.36
N LYS A 333 -9.14 -0.03 -13.76
CA LYS A 333 -8.79 -0.56 -15.09
C LYS A 333 -9.53 0.26 -16.17
N PRO A 334 -8.84 0.83 -17.16
CA PRO A 334 -9.47 1.74 -18.14
C PRO A 334 -10.48 1.05 -19.06
N ASP A 335 -10.21 -0.20 -19.44
CA ASP A 335 -11.05 -0.98 -20.34
C ASP A 335 -11.73 -2.13 -19.57
N ASN A 336 -12.61 -1.74 -18.63
CA ASN A 336 -13.42 -2.71 -17.90
C ASN A 336 -14.55 -3.23 -18.79
N ASP A 337 -14.52 -4.53 -19.11
CA ASP A 337 -15.60 -5.22 -19.84
C ASP A 337 -16.92 -5.24 -19.03
N LYS A 338 -16.83 -5.05 -17.71
CA LYS A 338 -17.95 -5.05 -16.79
C LYS A 338 -18.55 -3.65 -16.69
N VAL A 339 -19.88 -3.60 -16.66
CA VAL A 339 -20.60 -2.37 -16.32
C VAL A 339 -20.48 -2.12 -14.82
N ILE A 340 -19.60 -1.18 -14.45
CA ILE A 340 -19.44 -0.73 -13.06
C ILE A 340 -20.45 0.38 -12.76
N PRO A 341 -21.30 0.23 -11.74
CA PRO A 341 -22.22 1.28 -11.32
C PRO A 341 -21.49 2.56 -10.90
N GLU A 342 -21.94 3.71 -11.39
CA GLU A 342 -21.38 5.02 -10.99
C GLU A 342 -21.40 5.22 -9.47
N ARG A 343 -22.48 4.77 -8.82
CA ARG A 343 -22.61 4.79 -7.35
C ARG A 343 -21.47 4.05 -6.66
N PHE A 344 -21.03 2.90 -7.20
CA PHE A 344 -19.91 2.19 -6.62
C PHE A 344 -18.61 3.01 -6.70
N ARG A 345 -18.34 3.62 -7.86
CA ARG A 345 -17.19 4.54 -8.03
C ARG A 345 -17.25 5.73 -7.07
N ASP A 346 -18.42 6.35 -6.94
CA ASP A 346 -18.64 7.45 -5.98
C ASP A 346 -18.33 6.99 -4.55
N THR A 347 -18.72 5.78 -4.17
CA THR A 347 -18.44 5.30 -2.81
C THR A 347 -16.97 5.07 -2.49
N LEU A 348 -16.13 4.80 -3.49
CA LEU A 348 -14.67 4.75 -3.31
C LEU A 348 -14.11 6.10 -2.88
N THR A 349 -14.80 7.21 -3.16
CA THR A 349 -14.39 8.55 -2.72
C THR A 349 -14.62 8.81 -1.22
N TYR A 350 -15.40 7.96 -0.55
CA TYR A 350 -15.65 8.04 0.90
C TYR A 350 -14.65 7.25 1.74
N LEU A 351 -13.69 6.56 1.12
CA LEU A 351 -12.61 5.88 1.83
C LEU A 351 -11.81 6.88 2.68
N LEU A 352 -11.35 6.45 3.85
CA LEU A 352 -10.58 7.33 4.73
C LEU A 352 -9.30 7.83 4.05
N ASN A 353 -9.08 9.15 4.13
CA ASN A 353 -7.99 9.86 3.47
C ASN A 353 -7.93 9.63 1.95
N PHE A 354 -9.08 9.39 1.30
CA PHE A 354 -9.16 9.31 -0.15
C PHE A 354 -8.55 10.57 -0.80
N ASN A 355 -7.61 10.36 -1.71
CA ASN A 355 -6.96 11.43 -2.43
C ASN A 355 -7.40 11.39 -3.90
N SER A 356 -8.29 12.31 -4.26
CA SER A 356 -8.83 12.40 -5.62
C SER A 356 -7.81 12.86 -6.67
N VAL A 357 -6.77 13.59 -6.26
CA VAL A 357 -5.71 14.09 -7.16
C VAL A 357 -4.78 12.95 -7.58
N GLU A 358 -4.45 12.09 -6.63
CA GLU A 358 -3.58 10.92 -6.81
C GLU A 358 -4.39 9.64 -7.08
N SER A 359 -5.68 9.74 -7.38
CA SER A 359 -6.46 8.59 -7.84
C SER A 359 -6.62 8.63 -9.36
N ARG A 360 -6.79 7.46 -9.96
CA ARG A 360 -7.05 7.26 -11.39
C ARG A 360 -8.31 6.43 -11.50
N ILE A 361 -9.45 7.10 -11.38
CA ILE A 361 -10.81 6.52 -11.44
C ILE A 361 -11.61 7.24 -12.51
N ASP A 362 -12.57 6.55 -13.12
CA ASP A 362 -13.41 7.09 -14.19
C ASP A 362 -14.58 7.96 -13.68
N PHE A 363 -14.53 8.35 -12.41
CA PHE A 363 -15.53 9.19 -11.74
C PHE A 363 -14.90 10.48 -11.20
N PRO A 364 -15.60 11.62 -11.25
CA PRO A 364 -16.92 11.87 -11.84
C PRO A 364 -16.87 12.20 -13.35
N LYS A 365 -15.67 12.25 -13.94
CA LYS A 365 -15.47 12.84 -15.26
C LYS A 365 -15.71 11.89 -16.45
N GLY A 366 -15.67 10.56 -16.24
CA GLY A 366 -15.83 9.59 -17.34
C GLY A 366 -14.74 9.70 -18.40
N ASN A 367 -13.51 10.04 -18.03
CA ASN A 367 -12.42 10.33 -18.96
C ASN A 367 -11.09 9.63 -18.61
N LEU A 368 -11.14 8.53 -17.87
CA LEU A 368 -9.94 7.81 -17.39
C LEU A 368 -9.00 7.45 -18.54
N SER A 369 -9.50 6.85 -19.62
CA SER A 369 -8.65 6.44 -20.76
C SER A 369 -7.95 7.64 -21.42
N GLN A 370 -8.63 8.78 -21.54
CA GLN A 370 -8.00 10.00 -22.06
C GLN A 370 -6.97 10.58 -21.08
N ALA A 371 -7.23 10.52 -19.77
CA ALA A 371 -6.27 10.96 -18.77
C ALA A 371 -4.99 10.10 -18.79
N LEU A 372 -5.12 8.77 -18.91
CA LEU A 372 -3.97 7.87 -19.03
C LEU A 372 -3.19 8.11 -20.32
N LYS A 373 -3.86 8.38 -21.45
CA LYS A 373 -3.20 8.76 -22.69
C LYS A 373 -2.38 10.04 -22.54
N ASN A 374 -2.94 11.05 -21.87
CA ASN A 374 -2.24 12.31 -21.60
C ASN A 374 -1.04 12.10 -20.67
N ASP A 375 -1.17 11.22 -19.67
CA ASP A 375 -0.07 10.84 -18.77
C ASP A 375 1.11 10.23 -19.59
N VAL A 376 0.83 9.31 -20.51
CA VAL A 376 1.84 8.71 -21.41
C VAL A 376 2.49 9.76 -22.30
N GLU A 377 1.70 10.59 -22.99
CA GLU A 377 2.21 11.65 -23.88
C GLU A 377 3.10 12.64 -23.11
N SER A 378 2.73 12.98 -21.87
CA SER A 378 3.52 13.87 -21.02
C SER A 378 4.88 13.27 -20.66
N LEU A 379 4.94 11.95 -20.37
CA LEU A 379 6.19 11.23 -20.12
C LEU A 379 7.09 11.22 -21.36
N GLU A 380 6.53 10.99 -22.55
CA GLU A 380 7.29 10.99 -23.81
C GLU A 380 7.88 12.37 -24.14
N ILE A 381 7.07 13.43 -23.97
CA ILE A 381 7.53 14.82 -24.16
C ILE A 381 8.67 15.13 -23.18
N LEU A 382 8.49 14.77 -21.90
CA LEU A 382 9.53 14.98 -20.89
C LEU A 382 10.80 14.22 -21.25
N TYR A 383 10.71 12.94 -21.60
CA TYR A 383 11.88 12.15 -21.97
C TYR A 383 12.63 12.74 -23.18
N LYS A 384 11.90 13.17 -24.21
CA LYS A 384 12.49 13.85 -25.37
C LYS A 384 13.24 15.12 -24.97
N TYR A 385 12.62 15.97 -24.13
CA TYR A 385 13.24 17.20 -23.64
C TYR A 385 14.52 16.91 -22.84
N LEU A 386 14.49 15.91 -21.95
CA LEU A 386 15.65 15.52 -21.15
C LEU A 386 16.79 15.01 -22.03
N LYS A 387 16.48 14.18 -23.04
CA LYS A 387 17.47 13.66 -23.99
C LYS A 387 18.10 14.77 -24.83
N GLU A 388 17.28 15.69 -25.35
CA GLU A 388 17.78 16.84 -26.11
C GLU A 388 18.69 17.71 -25.24
N ARG A 389 18.38 17.91 -23.97
CA ARG A 389 19.23 18.70 -23.08
C ARG A 389 20.62 18.09 -22.84
N ASP A 390 20.70 16.78 -22.64
CA ASP A 390 21.99 16.10 -22.46
C ASP A 390 22.89 16.27 -23.69
N GLU A 391 22.32 16.23 -24.89
CA GLU A 391 23.05 16.43 -26.16
C GLU A 391 23.61 17.86 -26.33
N TRP A 392 23.16 18.85 -25.53
CA TRP A 392 23.68 20.23 -25.56
C TRP A 392 24.76 20.52 -24.52
N GLU A 393 24.87 19.68 -23.48
CA GLU A 393 25.86 19.83 -22.40
C GLU A 393 27.15 19.01 -22.67
N GLU A 394 27.18 18.17 -23.73
CA GLU A 394 28.37 17.52 -24.32
C GLU A 394 29.00 18.37 -25.43
#